data_AF-A0A2T4IWD9-F1
#
_entry.id   AF-A0A2T4IWD9-F1
#
_cell.length_a   1.000
_cell.length_b   1.000
_cell.length_c   1.000
_cell.angle_alpha   90.00
_cell.angle_beta   90.00
_cell.angle_gamma   90.00
#
_symmetry.space_group_name_H-M   'P 1'
#
loop_
_entity.id
_entity.type
_entity.pdbx_description
1 polymer ?
#
loop_
_entity_poly.entity_id
_entity_poly.type
_entity_poly.pdbx_seq_one_letter_code
_entity_poly.pdbx_strand_id
1 'polypeptide(L)' 'MDKLAVSISAFDCDVLRSAFKNSVFEDNIPEDEWREYAAQMIRDLTGVETVDPDLVEWIVRRSQNARLGAYSADEAASSR' A
#
# COMPACT_ATOMS: atom_id res chain seq x y z
N MET A 1 -2.87 -11.80 -21.49
CA MET A 1 -2.63 -11.96 -20.04
C MET A 1 -2.31 -10.58 -19.54
N ASP A 2 -3.38 -9.81 -19.43
CA ASP A 2 -3.39 -8.37 -19.25
C ASP A 2 -3.52 -8.21 -17.75
N LYS A 3 -2.35 -8.37 -17.10
CA LYS A 3 -2.09 -8.11 -15.70
C LYS A 3 -2.81 -6.81 -15.32
N LEU A 4 -3.86 -6.96 -14.49
CA LEU A 4 -4.77 -5.93 -14.00
C LEU A 4 -4.16 -4.52 -14.06
N ALA A 5 -4.42 -3.84 -15.17
CA ALA A 5 -3.79 -2.58 -15.53
C ALA A 5 -4.48 -1.39 -14.85
N VAL A 6 -4.86 -1.53 -13.58
CA VAL A 6 -5.07 -0.34 -12.76
C VAL A 6 -3.71 0.02 -12.23
N SER A 7 -3.03 0.89 -12.97
CA SER A 7 -1.88 1.63 -12.47
C SER A 7 -2.38 2.60 -11.39
N ILE A 8 -2.61 2.09 -10.18
CA ILE A 8 -2.87 2.94 -9.01
C ILE A 8 -1.64 3.81 -8.84
N SER A 9 -1.83 5.13 -8.87
CA SER A 9 -0.73 6.06 -8.65
C SER A 9 -0.14 5.82 -7.27
N ALA A 10 1.17 6.06 -7.10
CA ALA A 10 1.79 6.07 -5.78
C ALA A 10 1.05 7.01 -4.80
N PHE A 11 0.46 8.10 -5.33
CA PHE A 11 -0.39 9.01 -4.58
C PHE A 11 -1.69 8.34 -4.11
N ASP A 12 -2.42 7.68 -5.01
CA ASP A 12 -3.67 6.99 -4.66
C ASP A 12 -3.43 5.87 -3.64
N CYS A 13 -2.30 5.16 -3.75
CA CYS A 13 -1.88 4.18 -2.75
C CYS A 13 -1.65 4.80 -1.36
N ASP A 14 -1.05 5.99 -1.28
CA ASP A 14 -0.79 6.66 0.00
C ASP A 14 -2.09 7.22 0.62
N VAL A 15 -2.99 7.72 -0.23
CA VAL A 15 -4.35 8.14 0.17
C VAL A 15 -5.15 6.95 0.70
N LEU A 16 -5.19 5.83 -0.02
CA LEU A 16 -5.85 4.59 0.41
C LEU A 16 -5.31 4.12 1.76
N ARG A 17 -4.00 4.14 1.94
CA ARG A 17 -3.36 3.72 3.18
C ARG A 17 -3.73 4.63 4.35
N SER A 18 -3.80 5.94 4.10
CA SER A 18 -4.16 6.92 5.13
C SER A 18 -5.65 6.80 5.49
N ALA A 19 -6.52 6.64 4.50
CA ALA A 19 -7.95 6.41 4.69
C ALA A 19 -8.20 5.09 5.45
N PHE A 20 -7.54 4.01 5.04
CA PHE A 20 -7.58 2.71 5.72
C PHE A 20 -7.22 2.85 7.20
N LYS A 21 -6.08 3.49 7.52
CA LYS A 21 -5.65 3.69 8.90
C LYS A 21 -6.64 4.51 9.73
N ASN A 22 -7.24 5.54 9.12
CA ASN A 22 -8.22 6.36 9.82
C ASN A 22 -9.49 5.55 10.12
N SER A 23 -10.00 4.81 9.13
CA SER A 23 -11.18 3.97 9.32
C SER A 23 -10.97 2.84 10.32
N VAL A 24 -9.86 2.09 10.27
CA VAL A 24 -9.62 1.03 11.27
C VAL A 24 -9.52 1.57 12.69
N PHE A 25 -9.05 2.81 12.85
CA PHE A 25 -8.95 3.47 14.15
C PHE A 25 -10.32 4.01 14.61
N GLU A 26 -11.06 4.67 13.72
CA GLU A 26 -12.35 5.30 14.01
C GLU A 26 -13.46 4.26 14.21
N ASP A 27 -13.54 3.26 13.34
CA ASP A 27 -14.53 2.19 13.38
C ASP A 27 -14.11 1.00 14.27
N ASN A 28 -12.90 1.05 14.87
CA ASN A 28 -12.33 -0.01 15.70
C ASN A 28 -12.35 -1.39 15.02
N ILE A 29 -12.02 -1.42 13.72
CA ILE A 29 -12.07 -2.65 12.92
C ILE A 29 -11.03 -3.64 13.47
N PRO A 30 -11.39 -4.91 13.73
CA PRO A 30 -10.46 -5.93 14.21
C PRO A 30 -9.43 -6.33 13.13
N GLU A 31 -8.22 -6.69 13.55
CA GLU A 31 -7.10 -7.03 12.64
C GLU A 31 -7.43 -8.17 11.66
N ASP A 32 -8.30 -9.10 12.03
CA ASP A 32 -8.77 -10.18 11.14
C ASP A 32 -9.56 -9.66 9.93
N GLU A 33 -10.27 -8.54 10.08
CA GLU A 33 -11.10 -7.93 9.03
C GLU A 33 -10.33 -6.91 8.17
N TRP A 34 -9.11 -6.54 8.58
CA TRP A 34 -8.32 -5.50 7.91
C TRP A 34 -8.03 -5.82 6.45
N ARG A 35 -7.76 -7.10 6.13
CA ARG A 35 -7.46 -7.54 4.76
C ARG A 35 -8.68 -7.41 3.86
N GLU A 36 -9.85 -7.83 4.34
CA GLU A 36 -11.09 -7.74 3.59
C GLU A 36 -11.52 -6.30 3.40
N TYR A 37 -11.40 -5.48 4.46
CA TYR A 37 -11.71 -4.06 4.41
C TYR A 37 -10.79 -3.28 3.45
N ALA A 38 -9.48 -3.52 3.48
CA ALA A 38 -8.53 -2.92 2.55
C ALA A 38 -8.80 -3.35 1.11
N ALA A 39 -9.10 -4.63 0.87
CA ALA A 39 -9.47 -5.10 -0.46
C ALA A 39 -10.74 -4.39 -0.96
N GLN A 40 -11.78 -4.29 -0.12
CA GLN A 40 -13.03 -3.61 -0.46
C GLN A 40 -12.78 -2.13 -0.81
N MET A 41 -12.00 -1.41 0.00
CA MET A 41 -11.63 -0.02 -0.26
C MET A 41 -10.90 0.18 -1.60
N ILE A 42 -9.98 -0.75 -1.95
CA ILE A 42 -9.31 -0.71 -3.25
C ILE A 42 -10.30 -0.92 -4.39
N ARG A 43 -11.22 -1.90 -4.26
CA ARG A 43 -12.26 -2.15 -5.28
C ARG A 43 -13.15 -0.92 -5.46
N ASP A 44 -13.55 -0.29 -4.37
CA ASP A 44 -14.42 0.89 -4.41
C ASP A 44 -13.72 2.09 -5.09
N LEU A 45 -12.42 2.26 -4.89
CA LEU A 45 -11.65 3.33 -5.53
C LEU A 45 -11.36 3.06 -7.01
N THR A 46 -11.03 1.82 -7.36
CA THR A 46 -10.50 1.45 -8.68
C THR A 46 -11.54 0.86 -9.62
N GLY A 47 -12.69 0.43 -9.09
CA GLY A 47 -13.73 -0.28 -9.81
C GLY A 47 -13.33 -1.68 -10.28
N VAL A 48 -12.15 -2.20 -9.90
CA VAL A 48 -11.73 -3.56 -10.28
C VAL A 48 -12.21 -4.59 -9.27
N GLU A 49 -12.70 -5.72 -9.77
CA GLU A 49 -13.14 -6.84 -8.94
C GLU A 49 -11.96 -7.61 -8.34
N THR A 50 -10.86 -7.69 -9.07
CA THR A 50 -9.65 -8.41 -8.65
C THR A 50 -8.63 -7.42 -8.11
N VAL A 51 -8.35 -7.52 -6.83
CA VAL A 51 -7.34 -6.71 -6.14
C VAL A 51 -6.09 -7.55 -5.93
N ASP A 52 -4.93 -6.96 -6.18
CA ASP A 52 -3.65 -7.61 -5.96
C ASP A 52 -3.43 -7.88 -4.45
N PRO A 53 -3.19 -9.13 -4.03
CA PRO A 53 -3.04 -9.46 -2.62
C PRO A 53 -1.80 -8.81 -1.98
N ASP A 54 -0.72 -8.58 -2.75
CA ASP A 54 0.46 -7.89 -2.25
C ASP A 54 0.16 -6.42 -1.93
N LEU A 55 -0.74 -5.78 -2.68
CA LEU A 55 -1.19 -4.41 -2.41
C LEU A 55 -1.99 -4.35 -1.11
N VAL A 56 -2.90 -5.31 -0.89
CA VAL A 56 -3.68 -5.43 0.35
C VAL A 56 -2.74 -5.59 1.54
N GLU A 57 -1.77 -6.49 1.44
CA GLU A 57 -0.77 -6.67 2.49
C GLU A 57 0.05 -5.40 2.73
N TRP A 58 0.41 -4.66 1.68
CA TRP A 58 1.15 -3.41 1.84
C TRP A 58 0.37 -2.31 2.57
N ILE A 59 -0.94 -2.20 2.32
CA ILE A 59 -1.83 -1.24 3.01
C ILE A 59 -1.99 -1.62 4.49
N VAL A 60 -2.33 -2.90 4.74
CA VAL A 60 -2.55 -3.47 6.07
C VAL A 60 -1.26 -3.47 6.90
N ARG A 61 -0.11 -3.62 6.25
CA ARG A 61 1.19 -3.60 6.92
C ARG A 61 1.43 -2.24 7.56
N ARG A 62 1.48 -2.24 8.89
CA ARG A 62 2.01 -1.11 9.68
C ARG A 62 3.38 -0.73 9.11
N SER A 63 3.50 0.52 8.67
CA SER A 63 4.74 1.05 8.14
C SER A 63 5.81 0.96 9.21
N GLN A 64 6.72 -0.02 9.11
CA GLN A 64 8.02 0.06 9.76
C GLN A 64 9.01 0.92 8.95
N ASN A 65 8.56 1.57 7.86
CA ASN A 65 9.40 2.39 6.99
C ASN A 65 9.65 3.81 7.53
N ALA A 66 9.85 3.93 8.85
CA ALA A 66 10.54 5.07 9.45
C ALA A 66 12.04 4.79 9.65
N ARG A 67 12.62 3.73 9.05
CA ARG A 67 14.03 3.35 9.28
C ARG A 67 14.84 2.90 8.06
N LEU A 68 14.51 3.35 6.85
CA LEU A 68 15.43 3.20 5.71
C LEU A 68 15.72 4.56 5.08
N GLY A 69 16.48 5.38 5.81
CA GLY A 69 17.46 6.27 5.20
C GLY A 69 18.67 5.45 4.76
N ALA A 70 18.52 4.66 3.69
CA ALA A 70 19.61 3.81 3.16
C ALA A 70 19.64 3.76 1.63
N TYR A 71 19.23 4.85 0.97
CA TYR A 71 19.49 5.08 -0.46
C TYR A 71 20.41 6.29 -0.60
N SER A 72 21.57 6.27 0.07
CA SER A 72 22.65 7.22 -0.20
C SER A 72 23.96 6.59 0.26
N ALA A 73 24.71 6.07 -0.71
CA ALA A 73 26.17 5.84 -0.75
C ALA A 73 26.50 4.58 -1.56
N ASP A 74 26.38 4.65 -2.90
CA ASP A 74 27.28 3.88 -3.78
C ASP A 74 27.66 4.69 -5.03
N GLU A 75 27.78 6.01 -4.89
CA GLU A 75 28.46 6.84 -5.87
C GLU A 75 29.78 7.36 -5.28
N ALA A 76 30.70 6.44 -4.99
CA ALA A 76 32.09 6.80 -4.76
C ALA A 76 33.00 5.64 -5.16
N ALA A 77 33.87 5.93 -6.13
CA ALA A 77 35.02 5.15 -6.59
C ALA A 77 34.77 4.09 -7.68
N SER A 78 34.53 4.56 -8.91
CA SER A 78 35.15 3.92 -10.08
C SER A 78 36.00 4.91 -10.87
N SER A 79 37.30 4.86 -10.56
CA SER A 79 38.46 5.08 -11.42
C SER A 79 38.62 6.38 -12.21
N ARG A 80 39.55 7.22 -11.72
CA ARG A 80 40.62 7.76 -12.57
C ARG A 80 41.92 7.88 -11.79
#